data_AF-A0A225UXW1-F1
#
_entry.id   AF-A0A225UXW1-F1
#
_cell.length_a   1.000
_cell.length_b   1.000
_cell.length_c   1.000
_cell.angle_alpha   90.00
_cell.angle_beta   90.00
_cell.angle_gamma   90.00
#
_symmetry.space_group_name_H-M   'P 1'
#
loop_
_entity.id
_entity.type
_entity.pdbx_description
1 polymer ?
#
loop_
_entity_poly.entity_id
_entity_poly.type
_entity_poly.pdbx_seq_one_letter_code
_entity_poly.pdbx_strand_id
1 'polypeptide(L)'
;MSAISILTRQYGDDALFYMIKRAKMSRDTESLATELETKQLQHWIKTRKDPDEVFHLFHLDVVMRNIVTRPEFGAWSKYVDDLNRGNFQEPTWMYQSLKKYIRDNYLFQMTYVAKRSEETKAIAIKVENDWLQAGLQSGKTPEKALLDLGLGKTSDSRFESFLLNTWANYMEAFSRRHREEKTTMIETLTKGFGDIGVTKMLQIAKTDELTKNLATKLESEQLKMWLNSEKSTDDVFKLLQLDKYDFRYNFRDLPLLSTWVSYLNAFITKNPDTKDSLFLALQSRLGERPLNQILNVANTFPNLKSTATKIQTSKIPNYLERKESPFKVFELLALDDIGDDLLGTPLFQKWMKYVETFNEQNPNRAEYWFTTLLEKRDMNQVGRMIDRALKNPNTANVGKMVEKELHKIIFAYLHLNEAGLHTLTNPKFKLWVEYVNAFNLKYPDQKKQLWSMDSGRTTMKGFCR
;
A
#
# COMPACT_ATOMS: atom_id res chain seq x y z
N MET A 1 -34.94 37.55 -32.50
CA MET A 1 -33.65 37.19 -33.13
C MET A 1 -32.58 37.95 -32.36
N SER A 2 -31.61 37.27 -31.73
CA SER A 2 -30.53 37.93 -30.97
C SER A 2 -29.35 38.29 -31.89
N ALA A 3 -28.50 39.23 -31.48
CA ALA A 3 -27.26 39.55 -32.21
C ALA A 3 -26.42 38.28 -32.48
N ILE A 4 -26.29 37.40 -31.49
CA ILE A 4 -25.62 36.10 -31.65
C ILE A 4 -26.29 35.24 -32.71
N SER A 5 -27.62 35.12 -32.76
CA SER A 5 -28.27 34.30 -33.79
C SER A 5 -28.03 34.83 -35.22
N ILE A 6 -27.87 36.15 -35.39
CA ILE A 6 -27.56 36.75 -36.69
C ILE A 6 -26.09 36.48 -37.05
N LEU A 7 -25.17 36.72 -36.11
CA LEU A 7 -23.74 36.49 -36.30
C LEU A 7 -23.43 35.01 -36.54
N THR A 8 -24.04 34.08 -35.78
CA THR A 8 -23.90 32.64 -35.99
C THR A 8 -24.41 32.24 -37.37
N ARG A 9 -25.52 32.80 -37.85
CA ARG A 9 -26.04 32.53 -39.20
C ARG A 9 -25.07 33.02 -40.30
N GLN A 10 -24.39 34.14 -40.07
CA GLN A 10 -23.50 34.74 -41.05
C GLN A 10 -22.11 34.10 -41.09
N TYR A 11 -21.53 33.82 -39.93
CA TYR A 11 -20.14 33.38 -39.80
C TYR A 11 -19.98 31.91 -39.42
N GLY A 12 -21.05 31.25 -38.95
CA GLY A 12 -20.95 29.96 -38.27
C GLY A 12 -20.47 30.09 -36.82
N ASP A 13 -20.70 29.06 -36.01
CA ASP A 13 -20.33 29.08 -34.58
C ASP A 13 -18.81 29.20 -34.38
N ASP A 14 -18.04 28.42 -35.13
CA ASP A 14 -16.60 28.29 -34.96
C ASP A 14 -15.87 29.60 -35.29
N ALA A 15 -16.12 30.15 -36.48
CA ALA A 15 -15.49 31.41 -36.89
C ALA A 15 -15.94 32.56 -35.98
N LEU A 16 -17.21 32.60 -35.58
CA LEU A 16 -17.71 33.60 -34.64
C LEU A 16 -17.02 33.50 -33.27
N PHE A 17 -16.82 32.29 -32.75
CA PHE A 17 -16.11 32.07 -31.50
C PHE A 17 -14.68 32.64 -31.56
N TYR A 18 -13.95 32.36 -32.63
CA TYR A 18 -12.60 32.91 -32.82
C TYR A 18 -12.57 34.43 -33.00
N MET A 19 -13.55 35.00 -33.71
CA MET A 19 -13.70 36.46 -33.81
C MET A 19 -13.91 37.09 -32.44
N ILE A 20 -14.77 36.51 -31.60
CA ILE A 20 -15.02 36.96 -30.23
C ILE A 20 -13.76 36.84 -29.38
N LYS A 21 -13.07 35.69 -29.41
CA LYS A 21 -11.80 35.50 -28.68
C LYS A 21 -10.74 36.53 -29.05
N ARG A 22 -10.60 36.83 -30.35
CA ARG A 22 -9.67 37.86 -30.83
C ARG A 22 -10.09 39.26 -30.38
N ALA A 23 -11.39 39.58 -30.43
CA ALA A 23 -11.91 40.87 -29.97
C ALA A 23 -11.70 41.07 -28.46
N LYS A 24 -11.71 40.01 -27.65
CA LYS A 24 -11.37 40.10 -26.21
C LYS A 24 -9.93 40.53 -25.94
N MET A 25 -9.01 40.41 -26.91
CA MET A 25 -7.61 40.80 -26.74
C MET A 25 -7.37 42.31 -26.91
N SER A 26 -8.37 43.06 -27.41
CA SER A 26 -8.29 44.52 -27.58
C SER A 26 -9.07 45.22 -26.48
N ARG A 27 -8.45 46.22 -25.82
CA ARG A 27 -9.04 46.98 -24.70
C ARG A 27 -10.38 47.63 -25.07
N ASP A 28 -10.49 48.16 -26.29
CA ASP A 28 -11.69 48.90 -26.73
C ASP A 28 -12.89 47.98 -26.97
N THR A 29 -12.65 46.69 -27.22
CA THR A 29 -13.69 45.71 -27.55
C THR A 29 -13.86 44.62 -26.49
N GLU A 30 -13.03 44.60 -25.44
CA GLU A 30 -13.00 43.55 -24.43
C GLU A 30 -14.35 43.35 -23.73
N SER A 31 -14.97 44.45 -23.29
CA SER A 31 -16.25 44.42 -22.57
C SER A 31 -17.37 43.85 -23.46
N LEU A 32 -17.49 44.37 -24.69
CA LEU A 32 -18.49 43.90 -25.66
C LEU A 32 -18.24 42.45 -26.07
N ALA A 33 -16.99 42.06 -26.30
CA ALA A 33 -16.64 40.69 -26.68
C ALA A 33 -16.91 39.70 -25.53
N THR A 34 -16.73 40.10 -24.27
CA THR A 34 -17.09 39.28 -23.10
C THR A 34 -18.61 39.10 -22.98
N GLU A 35 -19.39 40.14 -23.26
CA GLU A 35 -20.85 40.04 -23.33
C GLU A 35 -21.30 39.12 -24.48
N LEU A 36 -20.68 39.26 -25.67
CA LEU A 36 -20.96 38.40 -26.82
C LEU A 36 -20.59 36.94 -26.55
N GLU A 37 -19.45 36.66 -25.92
CA GLU A 37 -19.07 35.30 -25.50
C GLU A 37 -20.11 34.69 -24.56
N THR A 38 -20.58 35.46 -23.57
CA THR A 38 -21.64 35.02 -22.64
C THR A 38 -22.94 34.70 -23.39
N LYS A 39 -23.36 35.58 -24.30
CA LYS A 39 -24.56 35.36 -25.13
C LYS A 39 -24.38 34.18 -26.09
N GLN A 40 -23.16 33.92 -26.57
CA GLN A 40 -22.83 32.78 -27.41
C GLN A 40 -22.97 31.47 -26.64
N LEU A 41 -22.40 31.37 -25.43
CA LEU A 41 -22.56 30.19 -24.57
C LEU A 41 -24.04 29.94 -24.21
N GLN A 42 -24.81 30.98 -23.89
CA GLN A 42 -26.26 30.86 -23.65
C GLN A 42 -27.02 30.37 -24.88
N HIS A 43 -26.63 30.84 -26.07
CA HIS A 43 -27.20 30.37 -27.33
C HIS A 43 -26.91 28.88 -27.53
N TRP A 44 -25.67 28.44 -27.33
CA TRP A 44 -25.25 27.04 -27.42
C TRP A 44 -25.97 26.13 -26.41
N ILE A 45 -26.17 26.58 -25.18
CA ILE A 45 -26.97 25.85 -24.17
C ILE A 45 -28.41 25.67 -24.68
N LYS A 46 -29.01 26.74 -25.23
CA LYS A 46 -30.39 26.71 -25.74
C LYS A 46 -30.54 25.82 -26.97
N THR A 47 -29.55 25.79 -27.86
CA THR A 47 -29.55 24.96 -29.07
C THR A 47 -28.97 23.57 -28.82
N ARG A 48 -28.52 23.27 -27.60
CA ARG A 48 -27.85 22.02 -27.20
C ARG A 48 -26.67 21.66 -28.10
N LYS A 49 -25.79 22.63 -28.34
CA LYS A 49 -24.53 22.35 -29.05
C LYS A 49 -23.76 21.25 -28.32
N ASP A 50 -23.28 20.25 -29.06
CA ASP A 50 -22.62 19.08 -28.50
C ASP A 50 -21.41 19.51 -27.64
N PRO A 51 -21.31 19.09 -26.37
CA PRO A 51 -20.13 19.33 -25.55
C PRO A 51 -18.79 18.96 -26.20
N ASP A 52 -18.77 17.95 -27.08
CA ASP A 52 -17.60 17.55 -27.83
C ASP A 52 -17.17 18.62 -28.85
N GLU A 53 -18.11 19.23 -29.58
CA GLU A 53 -17.83 20.35 -30.46
C GLU A 53 -17.28 21.54 -29.67
N VAL A 54 -17.87 21.85 -28.51
CA VAL A 54 -17.39 22.94 -27.66
C VAL A 54 -16.00 22.63 -27.07
N PHE A 55 -15.71 21.36 -26.79
CA PHE A 55 -14.40 20.90 -26.34
C PHE A 55 -13.32 21.18 -27.41
N HIS A 56 -13.61 20.87 -28.68
CA HIS A 56 -12.73 21.20 -29.81
C HIS A 56 -12.55 22.71 -30.00
N LEU A 57 -13.62 23.50 -29.91
CA LEU A 57 -13.53 24.95 -30.03
C LEU A 57 -12.60 25.56 -28.99
N PHE A 58 -12.54 24.94 -27.81
CA PHE A 58 -11.66 25.37 -26.72
C PHE A 58 -10.24 24.81 -26.86
N HIS A 59 -9.92 24.12 -27.97
CA HIS A 59 -8.63 23.47 -28.25
C HIS A 59 -8.18 22.49 -27.16
N LEU A 60 -9.14 21.87 -26.49
CA LEU A 60 -8.89 20.92 -25.40
C LEU A 60 -8.51 19.52 -25.90
N ASP A 61 -8.79 19.24 -27.17
CA ASP A 61 -8.44 18.02 -27.91
C ASP A 61 -6.96 17.97 -28.33
N VAL A 62 -6.30 19.13 -28.47
CA VAL A 62 -4.89 19.21 -28.89
C VAL A 62 -3.93 19.16 -27.69
N VAL A 63 -4.34 19.65 -26.51
CA VAL A 63 -3.48 19.71 -25.32
C VAL A 63 -4.02 18.84 -24.19
N MET A 64 -3.69 17.56 -24.23
CA MET A 64 -4.20 16.58 -23.26
C MET A 64 -3.41 16.54 -21.95
N ARG A 65 -2.12 16.90 -21.95
CA ARG A 65 -1.30 16.91 -20.73
C ARG A 65 -1.68 18.09 -19.85
N ASN A 66 -2.04 17.80 -18.60
CA ASN A 66 -2.50 18.79 -17.61
C ASN A 66 -3.76 19.56 -18.04
N ILE A 67 -4.61 18.95 -18.86
CA ILE A 67 -5.85 19.58 -19.34
C ILE A 67 -6.73 20.12 -18.19
N VAL A 68 -6.78 19.40 -17.07
CA VAL A 68 -7.56 19.76 -15.88
C VAL A 68 -7.08 21.03 -15.16
N THR A 69 -5.84 21.49 -15.40
CA THR A 69 -5.33 22.75 -14.84
C THR A 69 -5.60 23.95 -15.76
N ARG A 70 -6.18 23.73 -16.95
CA ARG A 70 -6.42 24.80 -17.93
C ARG A 70 -7.70 25.57 -17.61
N PRO A 71 -7.70 26.91 -17.64
CA PRO A 71 -8.91 27.71 -17.48
C PRO A 71 -10.02 27.34 -18.46
N GLU A 72 -9.65 26.99 -19.70
CA GLU A 72 -10.58 26.55 -20.74
C GLU A 72 -11.32 25.27 -20.33
N PHE A 73 -10.65 24.34 -19.66
CA PHE A 73 -11.29 23.12 -19.17
C PHE A 73 -12.33 23.43 -18.09
N GLY A 74 -12.04 24.38 -17.19
CA GLY A 74 -13.01 24.87 -16.21
C GLY A 74 -14.23 25.53 -16.87
N ALA A 75 -14.00 26.37 -17.89
CA ALA A 75 -15.08 27.01 -18.65
C ALA A 75 -15.93 25.98 -19.42
N TRP A 76 -15.30 24.99 -20.06
CA TRP A 76 -16.01 23.90 -20.74
C TRP A 76 -16.78 23.03 -19.75
N SER A 77 -16.20 22.70 -18.60
CA SER A 77 -16.87 21.94 -17.55
C SER A 77 -18.12 22.65 -17.02
N LYS A 78 -18.06 23.98 -16.87
CA LYS A 78 -19.21 24.81 -16.52
C LYS A 78 -20.28 24.81 -17.61
N TYR A 79 -19.89 24.89 -18.88
CA TYR A 79 -20.81 24.77 -20.00
C TYR A 79 -21.60 23.45 -19.96
N VAL A 80 -20.92 22.33 -19.68
CA VAL A 80 -21.58 21.01 -19.54
C VAL A 80 -22.57 20.99 -18.37
N ASP A 81 -22.22 21.63 -17.24
CA ASP A 81 -23.15 21.76 -16.11
C ASP A 81 -24.40 22.58 -16.46
N ASP A 82 -24.19 23.73 -17.09
CA ASP A 82 -25.28 24.63 -17.46
C ASP A 82 -26.19 23.99 -18.51
N LEU A 83 -25.64 23.17 -19.42
CA LEU A 83 -26.40 22.35 -20.35
C LEU A 83 -27.28 21.32 -19.64
N ASN A 84 -26.74 20.64 -18.61
CA ASN A 84 -27.46 19.61 -17.86
C ASN A 84 -28.57 20.17 -16.94
N ARG A 85 -28.53 21.46 -16.57
CA ARG A 85 -29.57 22.11 -15.75
C ARG A 85 -30.90 22.32 -16.47
N GLY A 86 -30.96 22.19 -17.80
CA GLY A 86 -32.13 22.53 -18.61
C GLY A 86 -33.33 21.57 -18.58
N ASN A 87 -33.51 20.73 -17.55
CA ASN A 87 -34.61 19.73 -17.42
C ASN A 87 -34.77 18.82 -18.65
N PHE A 88 -33.67 18.26 -19.14
CA PHE A 88 -33.69 17.34 -20.28
C PHE A 88 -33.72 15.87 -19.83
N GLN A 89 -34.30 14.98 -20.65
CA GLN A 89 -34.52 13.56 -20.32
C GLN A 89 -33.24 12.77 -20.00
N GLU A 90 -32.09 13.12 -20.58
CA GLU A 90 -30.81 12.46 -20.26
C GLU A 90 -29.66 13.47 -20.09
N PRO A 91 -28.92 13.41 -18.96
CA PRO A 91 -27.75 14.23 -18.74
C PRO A 91 -26.58 13.81 -19.65
N THR A 92 -25.80 14.79 -20.11
CA THR A 92 -24.56 14.57 -20.87
C THR A 92 -23.36 14.69 -19.95
N TRP A 93 -22.58 13.62 -19.81
CA TRP A 93 -21.39 13.59 -18.96
C TRP A 93 -20.16 14.07 -19.71
N MET A 94 -19.27 14.81 -19.05
CA MET A 94 -17.98 15.23 -19.64
C MET A 94 -17.19 14.03 -20.18
N TYR A 95 -17.31 12.88 -19.51
CA TYR A 95 -16.64 11.65 -19.89
C TYR A 95 -16.89 11.22 -21.35
N GLN A 96 -18.07 11.50 -21.92
CA GLN A 96 -18.38 11.09 -23.30
C GLN A 96 -17.49 11.79 -24.34
N SER A 97 -17.14 13.06 -24.12
CA SER A 97 -16.16 13.78 -24.94
C SER A 97 -14.74 13.34 -24.58
N LEU A 98 -14.42 13.27 -23.27
CA LEU A 98 -13.06 12.95 -22.82
C LEU A 98 -12.58 11.59 -23.33
N LYS A 99 -13.42 10.55 -23.32
CA LYS A 99 -13.04 9.20 -23.73
C LYS A 99 -12.68 9.08 -25.22
N LYS A 100 -13.10 10.03 -26.07
CA LYS A 100 -12.73 10.06 -27.50
C LYS A 100 -11.25 10.39 -27.69
N TYR A 101 -10.68 11.14 -26.76
CA TYR A 101 -9.31 11.65 -26.84
C TYR A 101 -8.37 11.03 -25.79
N ILE A 102 -8.92 10.63 -24.64
CA ILE A 102 -8.19 10.27 -23.44
C ILE A 102 -8.59 8.87 -23.01
N ARG A 103 -7.62 7.95 -22.92
CA ARG A 103 -7.85 6.61 -22.37
C ARG A 103 -8.13 6.69 -20.87
N ASP A 104 -9.07 5.87 -20.39
CA ASP A 104 -9.51 5.83 -18.98
C ASP A 104 -8.32 5.73 -18.00
N ASN A 105 -7.37 4.82 -18.22
CA ASN A 105 -6.20 4.68 -17.36
C ASN A 105 -5.35 5.97 -17.25
N TYR A 106 -5.20 6.72 -18.34
CA TYR A 106 -4.48 8.00 -18.32
C TYR A 106 -5.34 9.12 -17.71
N LEU A 107 -6.66 9.10 -17.93
CA LEU A 107 -7.60 10.00 -17.27
C LEU A 107 -7.47 9.91 -15.74
N PHE A 108 -7.45 8.69 -15.20
CA PHE A 108 -7.30 8.47 -13.75
C PHE A 108 -5.90 8.80 -13.21
N GLN A 109 -4.84 8.65 -14.01
CA GLN A 109 -3.52 9.17 -13.63
C GLN A 109 -3.55 10.70 -13.49
N MET A 110 -4.21 11.40 -14.41
CA MET A 110 -4.33 12.85 -14.36
C MET A 110 -5.17 13.32 -13.17
N THR A 111 -6.34 12.71 -12.93
CA THR A 111 -7.19 13.10 -11.79
C THR A 111 -6.52 12.78 -10.46
N TYR A 112 -5.80 11.66 -10.35
CA TYR A 112 -5.03 11.30 -9.17
C TYR A 112 -3.98 12.36 -8.80
N VAL A 113 -3.27 12.90 -9.79
CA VAL A 113 -2.30 13.99 -9.57
C VAL A 113 -3.04 15.30 -9.25
N ALA A 114 -4.09 15.63 -9.99
CA ALA A 114 -4.85 16.87 -9.84
C ALA A 114 -5.56 17.00 -8.47
N LYS A 115 -5.90 15.89 -7.82
CA LYS A 115 -6.49 15.88 -6.46
C LYS A 115 -5.53 16.34 -5.36
N ARG A 116 -4.24 16.53 -5.66
CA ARG A 116 -3.23 17.03 -4.72
C ARG A 116 -3.22 18.56 -4.59
N SER A 117 -3.80 19.29 -5.55
CA SER A 117 -3.95 20.75 -5.51
C SER A 117 -5.38 21.10 -5.13
N GLU A 118 -5.55 22.07 -4.24
CA GLU A 118 -6.88 22.51 -3.80
C GLU A 118 -7.65 23.17 -4.95
N GLU A 119 -6.96 23.82 -5.91
CA GLU A 119 -7.58 24.41 -7.09
C GLU A 119 -8.18 23.37 -8.03
N THR A 120 -7.49 22.25 -8.27
CA THR A 120 -7.92 21.24 -9.26
C THR A 120 -8.63 20.03 -8.67
N LYS A 121 -8.69 19.91 -7.35
CA LYS A 121 -9.31 18.75 -6.69
C LYS A 121 -10.80 18.61 -6.99
N ALA A 122 -11.55 19.71 -6.97
CA ALA A 122 -12.99 19.67 -7.24
C ALA A 122 -13.30 19.18 -8.66
N ILE A 123 -12.57 19.69 -9.66
CA ILE A 123 -12.77 19.30 -11.06
C ILE A 123 -12.32 17.85 -11.30
N ALA A 124 -11.24 17.41 -10.67
CA ALA A 124 -10.78 16.03 -10.77
C ALA A 124 -11.79 15.03 -10.19
N ILE A 125 -12.36 15.31 -9.02
CA ILE A 125 -13.44 14.50 -8.42
C ILE A 125 -14.65 14.46 -9.35
N LYS A 126 -14.99 15.60 -9.98
CA LYS A 126 -16.10 15.67 -10.93
C LYS A 126 -15.86 14.77 -12.14
N VAL A 127 -14.66 14.78 -12.73
CA VAL A 127 -14.30 13.89 -13.85
C VAL A 127 -14.42 12.41 -13.45
N GLU A 128 -13.96 12.03 -12.26
CA GLU A 128 -14.09 10.66 -11.74
C GLU A 128 -15.57 10.25 -11.56
N ASN A 129 -16.40 11.16 -11.05
CA ASN A 129 -17.83 10.93 -10.87
C ASN A 129 -18.58 10.81 -12.22
N ASP A 130 -18.25 11.68 -13.18
CA ASP A 130 -18.81 11.64 -14.53
C ASP A 130 -18.46 10.34 -15.24
N TRP A 131 -17.23 9.85 -15.11
CA TRP A 131 -16.81 8.53 -15.60
C TRP A 131 -17.69 7.43 -15.02
N LEU A 132 -17.92 7.45 -13.70
CA LEU A 132 -18.76 6.46 -13.01
C LEU A 132 -20.20 6.52 -13.52
N GLN A 133 -20.81 7.71 -13.54
CA GLN A 133 -22.21 7.85 -13.96
C GLN A 133 -22.42 7.45 -15.43
N ALA A 134 -21.53 7.88 -16.32
CA ALA A 134 -21.59 7.53 -17.73
C ALA A 134 -21.39 6.03 -17.96
N GLY A 135 -20.45 5.40 -17.24
CA GLY A 135 -20.25 3.95 -17.29
C GLY A 135 -21.54 3.20 -16.90
N LEU A 136 -22.14 3.57 -15.77
CA LEU A 136 -23.38 2.95 -15.30
C LEU A 136 -24.57 3.21 -16.25
N GLN A 137 -24.68 4.40 -16.85
CA GLN A 137 -25.74 4.70 -17.85
C GLN A 137 -25.58 3.83 -19.11
N SER A 138 -24.33 3.61 -19.55
CA SER A 138 -24.05 2.78 -20.72
C SER A 138 -24.12 1.27 -20.46
N GLY A 139 -24.40 0.84 -19.22
CA GLY A 139 -24.36 -0.57 -18.83
C GLY A 139 -22.96 -1.18 -18.89
N LYS A 140 -21.89 -0.37 -18.74
CA LYS A 140 -20.51 -0.87 -18.76
C LYS A 140 -20.34 -1.86 -17.60
N THR A 141 -20.03 -3.12 -17.91
CA THR A 141 -19.92 -4.15 -16.87
C THR A 141 -18.73 -3.88 -15.93
N PRO A 142 -18.78 -4.38 -14.69
CA PRO A 142 -17.67 -4.28 -13.75
C PRO A 142 -16.34 -4.83 -14.30
N GLU A 143 -16.36 -5.93 -15.06
CA GLU A 143 -15.18 -6.49 -15.73
C GLU A 143 -14.58 -5.49 -16.72
N LYS A 144 -15.43 -4.84 -17.52
CA LYS A 144 -14.96 -3.86 -18.50
C LYS A 144 -14.40 -2.61 -17.81
N ALA A 145 -15.07 -2.13 -16.76
CA ALA A 145 -14.60 -1.02 -15.94
C ALA A 145 -13.22 -1.30 -15.31
N LEU A 146 -13.01 -2.52 -14.80
CA LEU A 146 -11.72 -2.98 -14.26
C LEU A 146 -10.59 -2.88 -15.30
N LEU A 147 -10.85 -3.38 -16.51
CA LEU A 147 -9.88 -3.36 -17.61
C LEU A 147 -9.54 -1.94 -18.09
N ASP A 148 -10.57 -1.08 -18.16
CA ASP A 148 -10.46 0.30 -18.62
C ASP A 148 -9.65 1.16 -17.63
N LEU A 149 -9.87 0.98 -16.31
CA LEU A 149 -9.08 1.63 -15.27
C LEU A 149 -7.59 1.25 -15.34
N GLY A 150 -7.27 0.09 -15.91
CA GLY A 150 -5.91 -0.40 -16.01
C GLY A 150 -5.35 -0.87 -14.67
N LEU A 151 -6.22 -1.37 -13.78
CA LEU A 151 -5.83 -2.01 -12.53
C LEU A 151 -4.85 -3.17 -12.83
N GLY A 152 -3.78 -3.28 -12.06
CA GLY A 152 -2.71 -4.26 -12.21
C GLY A 152 -1.64 -3.90 -13.25
N LYS A 153 -1.73 -2.73 -13.90
CA LYS A 153 -0.77 -2.30 -14.95
C LYS A 153 0.32 -1.35 -14.46
N THR A 154 0.32 -0.99 -13.17
CA THR A 154 1.31 -0.07 -12.58
C THR A 154 2.06 -0.74 -11.43
N SER A 155 3.29 -0.27 -11.17
CA SER A 155 4.06 -0.65 -9.98
C SER A 155 3.90 0.34 -8.82
N ASP A 156 3.23 1.48 -9.03
CA ASP A 156 2.94 2.45 -7.95
C ASP A 156 1.77 1.93 -7.09
N SER A 157 2.11 1.39 -5.93
CA SER A 157 1.14 0.79 -5.00
C SER A 157 0.06 1.76 -4.52
N ARG A 158 0.38 3.05 -4.35
CA ARG A 158 -0.62 4.04 -3.90
C ARG A 158 -1.60 4.36 -5.01
N PHE A 159 -1.11 4.44 -6.25
CA PHE A 159 -1.98 4.61 -7.40
C PHE A 159 -2.84 3.35 -7.64
N GLU A 160 -2.26 2.16 -7.47
CA GLU A 160 -2.97 0.88 -7.55
C GLU A 160 -4.11 0.79 -6.51
N SER A 161 -3.85 1.17 -5.25
CA SER A 161 -4.87 1.27 -4.21
C SER A 161 -5.99 2.25 -4.57
N PHE A 162 -5.64 3.41 -5.14
CA PHE A 162 -6.62 4.38 -5.61
C PHE A 162 -7.52 3.81 -6.72
N LEU A 163 -6.95 3.09 -7.69
CA LEU A 163 -7.71 2.43 -8.76
C LEU A 163 -8.62 1.32 -8.21
N LEU A 164 -8.14 0.51 -7.25
CA LEU A 164 -8.95 -0.54 -6.61
C LEU A 164 -10.17 0.05 -5.89
N ASN A 165 -9.99 1.13 -5.13
CA ASN A 165 -11.08 1.81 -4.44
C ASN A 165 -12.09 2.42 -5.44
N THR A 166 -11.58 2.99 -6.53
CA THR A 166 -12.42 3.53 -7.61
C THR A 166 -13.29 2.44 -8.25
N TRP A 167 -12.67 1.31 -8.58
CA TRP A 167 -13.37 0.16 -9.16
C TRP A 167 -14.40 -0.43 -8.19
N ALA A 168 -14.08 -0.56 -6.90
CA ALA A 168 -15.01 -1.04 -5.90
C ALA A 168 -16.25 -0.14 -5.77
N ASN A 169 -16.07 1.19 -5.77
CA ASN A 169 -17.18 2.13 -5.78
C ASN A 169 -18.06 1.98 -7.02
N TYR A 170 -17.45 1.77 -8.19
CA TYR A 170 -18.17 1.48 -9.42
C TYR A 170 -19.02 0.20 -9.30
N MET A 171 -18.40 -0.88 -8.82
CA MET A 171 -19.06 -2.17 -8.64
C MET A 171 -20.24 -2.08 -7.65
N GLU A 172 -20.09 -1.40 -6.51
CA GLU A 172 -21.22 -1.20 -5.59
C GLU A 172 -22.37 -0.42 -6.24
N ALA A 173 -22.05 0.64 -7.00
CA ALA A 173 -23.06 1.43 -7.68
C ALA A 173 -23.76 0.62 -8.80
N PHE A 174 -23.00 -0.23 -9.50
CA PHE A 174 -23.52 -1.14 -10.51
C PHE A 174 -24.46 -2.19 -9.90
N SER A 175 -24.03 -2.90 -8.84
CA SER A 175 -24.87 -3.90 -8.16
C SER A 175 -26.17 -3.31 -7.59
N ARG A 176 -26.17 -2.04 -7.15
CA ARG A 176 -27.40 -1.36 -6.70
C ARG A 176 -28.41 -1.16 -7.83
N ARG A 177 -27.95 -0.96 -9.08
CA ARG A 177 -28.79 -0.79 -10.28
C ARG A 177 -29.17 -2.13 -10.93
N HIS A 178 -28.30 -3.13 -10.83
CA HIS A 178 -28.46 -4.45 -11.45
C HIS A 178 -28.58 -5.55 -10.38
N ARG A 179 -29.63 -5.50 -9.56
CA ARG A 179 -29.81 -6.44 -8.42
C ARG A 179 -29.89 -7.92 -8.81
N GLU A 180 -30.17 -8.21 -10.08
CA GLU A 180 -30.28 -9.57 -10.62
C GLU A 180 -28.93 -10.17 -10.99
N GLU A 181 -27.89 -9.35 -11.19
CA GLU A 181 -26.53 -9.80 -11.46
C GLU A 181 -25.81 -10.15 -10.15
N LYS A 182 -25.60 -11.45 -9.90
CA LYS A 182 -25.08 -11.98 -8.63
C LYS A 182 -23.55 -12.01 -8.52
N THR A 183 -22.81 -11.54 -9.54
CA THR A 183 -21.35 -11.58 -9.51
C THR A 183 -20.82 -10.70 -8.38
N THR A 184 -19.97 -11.27 -7.54
CA THR A 184 -19.32 -10.56 -6.43
C THR A 184 -18.04 -9.85 -6.90
N MET A 185 -17.60 -8.83 -6.16
CA MET A 185 -16.32 -8.15 -6.45
C MET A 185 -15.16 -9.14 -6.55
N ILE A 186 -15.10 -10.11 -5.63
CA ILE A 186 -13.98 -11.05 -5.59
C ILE A 186 -13.99 -12.01 -6.79
N GLU A 187 -15.16 -12.41 -7.28
CA GLU A 187 -15.27 -13.25 -8.48
C GLU A 187 -14.82 -12.50 -9.72
N THR A 188 -15.25 -11.24 -9.89
CA THR A 188 -14.80 -10.40 -11.01
C THR A 188 -13.29 -10.17 -10.98
N LEU A 189 -12.72 -9.87 -9.80
CA LEU A 189 -11.27 -9.74 -9.63
C LEU A 189 -10.55 -11.05 -9.96
N THR A 190 -11.05 -12.18 -9.46
CA THR A 190 -10.43 -13.51 -9.68
C THR A 190 -10.49 -13.90 -11.16
N LYS A 191 -11.58 -13.59 -11.86
CA LYS A 191 -11.68 -13.80 -13.31
C LYS A 191 -10.68 -12.95 -14.09
N GLY A 192 -10.41 -11.72 -13.64
CA GLY A 192 -9.49 -10.80 -14.32
C GLY A 192 -8.01 -11.06 -14.04
N PHE A 193 -7.66 -11.42 -12.80
CA PHE A 193 -6.27 -11.50 -12.34
C PHE A 193 -5.81 -12.90 -11.91
N GLY A 194 -6.74 -13.86 -11.80
CA GLY A 194 -6.51 -15.15 -11.17
C GLY A 194 -6.30 -15.02 -9.65
N ASP A 195 -6.41 -16.14 -8.93
CA ASP A 195 -6.31 -16.14 -7.47
C ASP A 195 -5.00 -15.53 -6.94
N ILE A 196 -3.87 -15.87 -7.57
CA ILE A 196 -2.55 -15.34 -7.19
C ILE A 196 -2.47 -13.84 -7.38
N GLY A 197 -2.95 -13.34 -8.52
CA GLY A 197 -2.93 -11.91 -8.84
C GLY A 197 -3.77 -11.12 -7.85
N VAL A 198 -4.99 -11.62 -7.57
CA VAL A 198 -5.88 -11.03 -6.56
C VAL A 198 -5.24 -11.06 -5.18
N THR A 199 -4.70 -12.19 -4.73
CA THR A 199 -4.07 -12.27 -3.41
C THR A 199 -2.92 -11.28 -3.26
N LYS A 200 -2.03 -11.17 -4.26
CA LYS A 200 -0.94 -10.18 -4.22
C LYS A 200 -1.44 -8.74 -4.19
N MET A 201 -2.44 -8.43 -5.02
CA MET A 201 -3.08 -7.11 -5.05
C MET A 201 -3.68 -6.75 -3.68
N LEU A 202 -4.42 -7.66 -3.06
CA LEU A 202 -5.05 -7.44 -1.75
C LEU A 202 -4.01 -7.27 -0.64
N GLN A 203 -2.92 -8.03 -0.64
CA GLN A 203 -1.84 -7.87 0.35
C GLN A 203 -1.18 -6.48 0.23
N ILE A 204 -0.96 -5.98 -0.99
CA ILE A 204 -0.46 -4.61 -1.20
C ILE A 204 -1.48 -3.59 -0.70
N ALA A 205 -2.76 -3.74 -1.07
CA ALA A 205 -3.82 -2.82 -0.69
C ALA A 205 -4.08 -2.79 0.84
N LYS A 206 -3.74 -3.85 1.57
CA LYS A 206 -3.78 -3.88 3.04
C LYS A 206 -2.71 -3.00 3.71
N THR A 207 -1.67 -2.61 2.98
CA THR A 207 -0.60 -1.72 3.50
C THR A 207 -0.96 -0.23 3.43
N ASP A 208 -1.98 0.13 2.65
CA ASP A 208 -2.47 1.50 2.53
C ASP A 208 -3.75 1.68 3.37
N GLU A 209 -3.74 2.65 4.28
CA GLU A 209 -4.84 2.89 5.22
C GLU A 209 -6.17 3.23 4.52
N LEU A 210 -6.15 3.78 3.29
CA LEU A 210 -7.36 4.07 2.52
C LEU A 210 -8.06 2.80 2.04
N THR A 211 -7.29 1.77 1.67
CA THR A 211 -7.82 0.52 1.09
C THR A 211 -7.84 -0.65 2.05
N LYS A 212 -7.19 -0.52 3.21
CA LYS A 212 -7.02 -1.61 4.18
C LYS A 212 -8.31 -2.33 4.56
N ASN A 213 -9.38 -1.57 4.83
CA ASN A 213 -10.67 -2.14 5.22
C ASN A 213 -11.32 -2.91 4.05
N LEU A 214 -11.32 -2.31 2.86
CA LEU A 214 -11.84 -2.95 1.64
C LEU A 214 -11.03 -4.21 1.30
N ALA A 215 -9.70 -4.12 1.32
CA ALA A 215 -8.83 -5.24 1.01
C ALA A 215 -8.97 -6.40 2.01
N THR A 216 -9.15 -6.10 3.30
CA THR A 216 -9.43 -7.11 4.34
C THR A 216 -10.79 -7.79 4.13
N LYS A 217 -11.81 -7.02 3.73
CA LYS A 217 -13.13 -7.57 3.37
C LYS A 217 -13.02 -8.50 2.15
N LEU A 218 -12.37 -8.04 1.08
CA LEU A 218 -12.17 -8.82 -0.15
C LEU A 218 -11.31 -10.08 0.08
N GLU A 219 -10.29 -10.01 0.94
CA GLU A 219 -9.53 -11.21 1.33
C GLU A 219 -10.46 -12.20 2.04
N SER A 220 -11.30 -11.74 2.97
CA SER A 220 -12.27 -12.60 3.65
C SER A 220 -13.28 -13.23 2.68
N GLU A 221 -13.71 -12.50 1.65
CA GLU A 221 -14.56 -13.03 0.57
C GLU A 221 -13.81 -14.06 -0.30
N GLN A 222 -12.51 -13.84 -0.57
CA GLN A 222 -11.66 -14.80 -1.28
C GLN A 222 -11.57 -16.13 -0.53
N LEU A 223 -11.30 -16.08 0.79
CA LEU A 223 -11.24 -17.27 1.63
C LEU A 223 -12.59 -18.01 1.66
N LYS A 224 -13.71 -17.28 1.76
CA LYS A 224 -15.05 -17.87 1.73
C LYS A 224 -15.36 -18.52 0.39
N MET A 225 -14.97 -17.89 -0.72
CA MET A 225 -15.15 -18.44 -2.06
C MET A 225 -14.42 -19.78 -2.22
N TRP A 226 -13.17 -19.88 -1.74
CA TRP A 226 -12.43 -21.14 -1.72
C TRP A 226 -13.07 -22.20 -0.82
N LEU A 227 -13.52 -21.82 0.39
CA LEU A 227 -14.22 -22.73 1.31
C LEU A 227 -15.54 -23.25 0.72
N ASN A 228 -16.33 -22.38 0.09
CA ASN A 228 -17.61 -22.76 -0.52
C ASN A 228 -17.43 -23.61 -1.78
N SER A 229 -16.26 -23.51 -2.42
CA SER A 229 -15.84 -24.39 -3.51
C SER A 229 -15.20 -25.69 -3.01
N GLU A 230 -15.34 -26.00 -1.72
CA GLU A 230 -14.85 -27.21 -1.05
C GLU A 230 -13.34 -27.47 -1.23
N LYS A 231 -12.54 -26.42 -1.45
CA LYS A 231 -11.09 -26.57 -1.61
C LYS A 231 -10.44 -27.01 -0.29
N SER A 232 -9.60 -28.03 -0.35
CA SER A 232 -8.76 -28.40 0.80
C SER A 232 -7.65 -27.36 1.04
N THR A 233 -6.99 -27.44 2.19
CA THR A 233 -5.79 -26.63 2.48
C THR A 233 -4.67 -26.92 1.47
N ASP A 234 -4.54 -28.17 1.01
CA ASP A 234 -3.57 -28.57 -0.01
C ASP A 234 -3.94 -28.01 -1.41
N ASP A 235 -5.23 -27.93 -1.75
CA ASP A 235 -5.67 -27.35 -3.02
C ASP A 235 -5.33 -25.86 -3.10
N VAL A 236 -5.60 -25.11 -2.02
CA VAL A 236 -5.26 -23.67 -1.97
C VAL A 236 -3.75 -23.47 -1.93
N PHE A 237 -3.00 -24.37 -1.28
CA PHE A 237 -1.54 -24.34 -1.27
C PHE A 237 -0.97 -24.42 -2.70
N LYS A 238 -1.47 -25.36 -3.51
CA LYS A 238 -1.08 -25.53 -4.92
C LYS A 238 -1.58 -24.41 -5.82
N LEU A 239 -2.80 -23.96 -5.60
CA LEU A 239 -3.43 -22.85 -6.32
C LEU A 239 -2.63 -21.55 -6.17
N LEU A 240 -2.09 -21.30 -4.97
CA LEU A 240 -1.17 -20.19 -4.70
C LEU A 240 0.29 -20.48 -5.08
N GLN A 241 0.55 -21.63 -5.71
CA GLN A 241 1.88 -22.08 -6.16
C GLN A 241 2.92 -22.13 -5.05
N LEU A 242 2.48 -22.38 -3.83
CA LEU A 242 3.34 -22.62 -2.66
C LEU A 242 3.94 -24.03 -2.67
N ASP A 243 3.75 -24.80 -3.75
CA ASP A 243 4.29 -26.14 -4.00
C ASP A 243 5.23 -26.23 -5.23
N LYS A 244 5.50 -25.11 -5.94
CA LYS A 244 6.36 -25.10 -7.15
C LYS A 244 7.86 -24.82 -6.96
N TYR A 245 8.27 -24.28 -5.83
CA TYR A 245 9.68 -23.98 -5.54
C TYR A 245 10.33 -25.13 -4.75
N ASP A 246 11.65 -25.16 -4.66
CA ASP A 246 12.30 -26.11 -3.75
C ASP A 246 12.11 -25.61 -2.29
N PHE A 247 10.95 -25.91 -1.68
CA PHE A 247 10.63 -25.57 -0.28
C PHE A 247 11.49 -26.32 0.73
N ARG A 248 12.53 -27.05 0.30
CA ARG A 248 13.52 -27.58 1.23
C ARG A 248 14.21 -26.47 2.02
N TYR A 249 14.18 -25.20 1.56
CA TYR A 249 14.89 -24.10 2.19
C TYR A 249 14.03 -22.91 2.64
N ASN A 250 13.10 -22.38 1.81
CA ASN A 250 12.31 -21.18 2.18
C ASN A 250 11.08 -20.94 1.28
N PHE A 251 10.01 -20.38 1.82
CA PHE A 251 8.96 -19.70 1.05
C PHE A 251 9.43 -18.30 0.64
N ARG A 252 9.30 -17.97 -0.65
CA ARG A 252 9.68 -16.65 -1.20
C ARG A 252 8.53 -15.65 -1.24
N ASP A 253 7.34 -16.10 -1.65
CA ASP A 253 6.14 -15.27 -1.71
C ASP A 253 5.43 -15.23 -0.34
N LEU A 254 6.02 -14.54 0.64
CA LEU A 254 5.43 -14.35 1.98
C LEU A 254 4.00 -13.79 1.96
N PRO A 255 3.61 -12.88 1.04
CA PRO A 255 2.22 -12.44 0.94
C PRO A 255 1.24 -13.57 0.60
N LEU A 256 1.62 -14.48 -0.31
CA LEU A 256 0.80 -15.64 -0.66
C LEU A 256 0.74 -16.64 0.49
N LEU A 257 1.88 -16.89 1.15
CA LEU A 257 1.96 -17.74 2.34
C LEU A 257 1.04 -17.20 3.45
N SER A 258 1.06 -15.88 3.68
CA SER A 258 0.23 -15.22 4.68
C SER A 258 -1.26 -15.48 4.44
N THR A 259 -1.74 -15.28 3.22
CA THR A 259 -3.13 -15.58 2.84
C THR A 259 -3.45 -17.07 2.92
N TRP A 260 -2.53 -17.96 2.57
CA TRP A 260 -2.73 -19.40 2.77
C TRP A 260 -2.88 -19.77 4.25
N VAL A 261 -2.10 -19.17 5.16
CA VAL A 261 -2.27 -19.40 6.61
C VAL A 261 -3.59 -18.81 7.12
N SER A 262 -4.03 -17.67 6.58
CA SER A 262 -5.39 -17.15 6.82
C SER A 262 -6.46 -18.16 6.38
N TYR A 263 -6.27 -18.80 5.23
CA TYR A 263 -7.15 -19.87 4.75
C TYR A 263 -7.13 -21.09 5.69
N LEU A 264 -5.94 -21.56 6.08
CA LEU A 264 -5.76 -22.65 7.05
C LEU A 264 -6.51 -22.36 8.36
N ASN A 265 -6.41 -21.14 8.88
CA ASN A 265 -7.16 -20.71 10.06
C ASN A 265 -8.68 -20.78 9.83
N ALA A 266 -9.17 -20.26 8.71
CA ALA A 266 -10.59 -20.30 8.37
C ALA A 266 -11.12 -21.74 8.19
N PHE A 267 -10.33 -22.61 7.55
CA PHE A 267 -10.63 -24.01 7.35
C PHE A 267 -10.71 -24.77 8.68
N ILE A 268 -9.72 -24.61 9.55
CA ILE A 268 -9.70 -25.23 10.88
C ILE A 268 -10.84 -24.69 11.76
N THR A 269 -11.21 -23.42 11.61
CA THR A 269 -12.36 -22.85 12.34
C THR A 269 -13.67 -23.54 11.96
N LYS A 270 -13.84 -23.94 10.69
CA LYS A 270 -14.98 -24.75 10.24
C LYS A 270 -14.84 -26.24 10.57
N ASN A 271 -13.62 -26.75 10.68
CA ASN A 271 -13.32 -28.17 10.87
C ASN A 271 -12.32 -28.39 12.03
N PRO A 272 -12.71 -28.14 13.31
CA PRO A 272 -11.76 -28.09 14.42
C PRO A 272 -10.95 -29.38 14.63
N ASP A 273 -11.56 -30.53 14.37
CA ASP A 273 -10.94 -31.87 14.56
C ASP A 273 -9.77 -32.13 13.62
N THR A 274 -9.64 -31.35 12.55
CA THR A 274 -8.54 -31.48 11.57
C THR A 274 -7.26 -30.77 12.01
N LYS A 275 -7.30 -29.96 13.08
CA LYS A 275 -6.17 -29.11 13.49
C LYS A 275 -4.90 -29.93 13.70
N ASP A 276 -4.96 -30.96 14.53
CA ASP A 276 -3.77 -31.72 14.92
C ASP A 276 -3.19 -32.50 13.74
N SER A 277 -4.03 -33.14 12.91
CA SER A 277 -3.59 -33.87 11.74
C SER A 277 -2.95 -32.96 10.68
N LEU A 278 -3.48 -31.74 10.48
CA LEU A 278 -2.91 -30.74 9.58
C LEU A 278 -1.53 -30.28 10.04
N PHE A 279 -1.36 -29.94 11.33
CA PHE A 279 -0.04 -29.55 11.85
C PHE A 279 0.96 -30.71 11.87
N LEU A 280 0.52 -31.95 12.06
CA LEU A 280 1.37 -33.14 11.91
C LEU A 280 1.82 -33.33 10.46
N ALA A 281 0.92 -33.15 9.49
CA ALA A 281 1.26 -33.22 8.08
C ALA A 281 2.24 -32.12 7.65
N LEU A 282 2.10 -30.89 8.18
CA LEU A 282 3.07 -29.82 7.93
C LEU A 282 4.45 -30.14 8.50
N GLN A 283 4.51 -30.76 9.69
CA GLN A 283 5.77 -31.18 10.31
C GLN A 283 6.47 -32.30 9.55
N SER A 284 5.74 -33.22 8.93
CA SER A 284 6.34 -34.35 8.19
C SER A 284 6.79 -33.97 6.78
N ARG A 285 6.15 -32.99 6.16
CA ARG A 285 6.40 -32.61 4.76
C ARG A 285 7.39 -31.45 4.59
N LEU A 286 7.53 -30.58 5.59
CA LEU A 286 8.29 -29.34 5.46
C LEU A 286 9.61 -29.37 6.22
N GLY A 287 10.63 -28.74 5.63
CA GLY A 287 11.88 -28.41 6.33
C GLY A 287 11.65 -27.43 7.48
N GLU A 288 12.63 -27.33 8.37
CA GLU A 288 12.49 -26.57 9.63
C GLU A 288 12.16 -25.09 9.40
N ARG A 289 12.86 -24.43 8.48
CA ARG A 289 12.64 -23.01 8.18
C ARG A 289 11.26 -22.75 7.53
N PRO A 290 10.86 -23.42 6.43
CA PRO A 290 9.53 -23.24 5.84
C PRO A 290 8.40 -23.49 6.83
N LEU A 291 8.52 -24.54 7.66
CA LEU A 291 7.55 -24.78 8.73
C LEU A 291 7.49 -23.57 9.68
N ASN A 292 8.63 -23.05 10.14
CA ASN A 292 8.64 -21.89 11.03
C ASN A 292 8.07 -20.61 10.38
N GLN A 293 8.20 -20.41 9.07
CA GLN A 293 7.52 -19.31 8.39
C GLN A 293 5.99 -19.43 8.51
N ILE A 294 5.43 -20.63 8.32
CA ILE A 294 4.00 -20.89 8.56
C ILE A 294 3.64 -20.65 10.02
N LEU A 295 4.43 -21.16 10.96
CA LEU A 295 4.16 -21.03 12.40
C LEU A 295 4.22 -19.57 12.87
N ASN A 296 5.13 -18.76 12.31
CA ASN A 296 5.24 -17.34 12.61
C ASN A 296 3.97 -16.59 12.20
N VAL A 297 3.44 -16.87 11.01
CA VAL A 297 2.14 -16.30 10.60
C VAL A 297 1.01 -16.88 11.46
N ALA A 298 1.00 -18.18 11.74
CA ALA A 298 -0.03 -18.84 12.54
C ALA A 298 -0.14 -18.26 13.96
N ASN A 299 0.97 -17.80 14.55
CA ASN A 299 0.97 -17.12 15.86
C ASN A 299 0.19 -15.81 15.89
N THR A 300 -0.11 -15.21 14.74
CA THR A 300 -0.96 -14.02 14.63
C THR A 300 -2.46 -14.34 14.78
N PHE A 301 -2.84 -15.63 14.63
CA PHE A 301 -4.22 -16.09 14.76
C PHE A 301 -4.46 -16.74 16.13
N PRO A 302 -5.40 -16.23 16.96
CA PRO A 302 -5.67 -16.79 18.29
C PRO A 302 -5.97 -18.30 18.28
N ASN A 303 -6.70 -18.79 17.26
CA ASN A 303 -7.07 -20.21 17.13
C ASN A 303 -5.86 -21.14 16.84
N LEU A 304 -4.80 -20.63 16.22
CA LEU A 304 -3.62 -21.40 15.83
C LEU A 304 -2.42 -21.19 16.76
N LYS A 305 -2.42 -20.08 17.51
CA LYS A 305 -1.28 -19.60 18.30
C LYS A 305 -0.73 -20.62 19.29
N SER A 306 -1.59 -21.31 20.04
CA SER A 306 -1.14 -22.28 21.05
C SER A 306 -0.39 -23.46 20.42
N THR A 307 -0.94 -24.05 19.35
CA THR A 307 -0.32 -25.13 18.60
C THR A 307 0.99 -24.68 17.97
N ALA A 308 1.00 -23.53 17.30
CA ALA A 308 2.20 -22.99 16.67
C ALA A 308 3.32 -22.73 17.69
N THR A 309 3.00 -22.04 18.79
CA THR A 309 3.97 -21.78 19.87
C THR A 309 4.50 -23.07 20.48
N LYS A 310 3.66 -24.10 20.67
CA LYS A 310 4.08 -25.39 21.21
C LYS A 310 5.12 -26.06 20.30
N ILE A 311 4.84 -26.14 18.99
CA ILE A 311 5.75 -26.74 18.01
C ILE A 311 7.09 -26.00 17.95
N GLN A 312 7.07 -24.66 17.95
CA GLN A 312 8.31 -23.88 17.93
C GLN A 312 9.14 -24.07 19.20
N THR A 313 8.48 -24.07 20.35
CA THR A 313 9.16 -24.19 21.66
C THR A 313 9.78 -25.57 21.84
N SER A 314 9.12 -26.64 21.39
CA SER A 314 9.65 -28.00 21.52
C SER A 314 10.91 -28.26 20.69
N LYS A 315 11.20 -27.42 19.68
CA LYS A 315 12.41 -27.54 18.85
C LYS A 315 13.64 -26.88 19.45
N ILE A 316 13.47 -25.87 20.32
CA ILE A 316 14.59 -25.09 20.88
C ILE A 316 15.62 -25.98 21.62
N PRO A 317 15.22 -26.95 22.47
CA PRO A 317 16.19 -27.85 23.12
C PRO A 317 17.02 -28.65 22.13
N ASN A 318 16.43 -29.15 21.05
CA ASN A 318 17.15 -29.90 20.00
C ASN A 318 18.22 -29.03 19.33
N TYR A 319 17.94 -27.75 19.07
CA TYR A 319 18.94 -26.83 18.55
C TYR A 319 20.10 -26.58 19.53
N LEU A 320 19.85 -26.61 20.85
CA LEU A 320 20.91 -26.51 21.86
C LEU A 320 21.77 -27.78 21.87
N GLU A 321 21.14 -28.96 21.83
CA GLU A 321 21.84 -30.25 21.82
C GLU A 321 22.75 -30.40 20.60
N ARG A 322 22.28 -29.96 19.43
CA ARG A 322 23.05 -29.92 18.18
C ARG A 322 24.11 -28.82 18.15
N LYS A 323 24.16 -27.95 19.16
CA LYS A 323 25.04 -26.78 19.23
C LYS A 323 24.96 -25.91 17.97
N GLU A 324 23.74 -25.75 17.44
CA GLU A 324 23.50 -24.84 16.32
C GLU A 324 23.87 -23.42 16.75
N SER A 325 24.42 -22.60 15.85
CA SER A 325 24.75 -21.22 16.23
C SER A 325 23.49 -20.39 16.49
N PRO A 326 23.54 -19.40 17.40
CA PRO A 326 22.51 -18.37 17.53
C PRO A 326 22.07 -17.77 16.19
N PHE A 327 23.02 -17.47 15.30
CA PHE A 327 22.71 -17.05 13.94
C PHE A 327 21.87 -18.09 13.18
N LYS A 328 22.31 -19.35 13.16
CA LYS A 328 21.61 -20.42 12.45
C LYS A 328 20.20 -20.65 13.00
N VAL A 329 20.03 -20.61 14.32
CA VAL A 329 18.71 -20.79 14.94
C VAL A 329 17.79 -19.62 14.63
N PHE A 330 18.30 -18.40 14.53
CA PHE A 330 17.52 -17.25 14.08
C PHE A 330 16.93 -17.49 12.68
N GLU A 331 17.74 -18.05 11.78
CA GLU A 331 17.29 -18.44 10.44
C GLU A 331 16.32 -19.63 10.45
N LEU A 332 16.59 -20.67 11.24
CA LEU A 332 15.71 -21.85 11.31
C LEU A 332 14.33 -21.49 11.87
N LEU A 333 14.26 -20.54 12.80
CA LEU A 333 13.04 -19.97 13.34
C LEU A 333 12.37 -18.93 12.42
N ALA A 334 12.98 -18.62 11.27
CA ALA A 334 12.51 -17.61 10.32
C ALA A 334 12.22 -16.24 10.96
N LEU A 335 13.00 -15.85 11.97
CA LEU A 335 12.85 -14.57 12.67
C LEU A 335 13.20 -13.37 11.79
N ASP A 336 14.03 -13.58 10.77
CA ASP A 336 14.34 -12.59 9.74
C ASP A 336 13.11 -12.20 8.89
N ASP A 337 12.12 -13.08 8.76
CA ASP A 337 10.93 -12.85 7.92
C ASP A 337 9.81 -12.05 8.62
N ILE A 338 9.87 -11.89 9.96
CA ILE A 338 8.79 -11.23 10.75
C ILE A 338 8.73 -9.71 10.48
N GLY A 339 9.86 -9.10 10.09
CA GLY A 339 9.94 -7.67 9.81
C GLY A 339 9.86 -6.80 11.06
N ASP A 340 9.15 -5.67 10.96
CA ASP A 340 9.18 -4.60 11.96
C ASP A 340 8.62 -5.02 13.35
N ASP A 341 7.81 -6.08 13.43
CA ASP A 341 7.18 -6.54 14.67
C ASP A 341 8.06 -7.53 15.47
N LEU A 342 9.22 -7.93 14.94
CA LEU A 342 10.08 -8.97 15.49
C LEU A 342 10.37 -8.81 16.99
N LEU A 343 10.77 -7.60 17.41
CA LEU A 343 11.16 -7.33 18.81
C LEU A 343 10.01 -7.53 19.80
N GLY A 344 8.77 -7.42 19.32
CA GLY A 344 7.58 -7.64 20.13
C GLY A 344 7.13 -9.09 20.21
N THR A 345 7.80 -10.01 19.49
CA THR A 345 7.38 -11.41 19.47
C THR A 345 7.92 -12.19 20.67
N PRO A 346 7.11 -13.04 21.32
CA PRO A 346 7.60 -13.95 22.37
C PRO A 346 8.68 -14.92 21.87
N LEU A 347 8.68 -15.26 20.57
CA LEU A 347 9.68 -16.13 19.98
C LEU A 347 11.07 -15.48 19.93
N PHE A 348 11.14 -14.17 19.66
CA PHE A 348 12.39 -13.41 19.74
C PHE A 348 12.98 -13.43 21.16
N GLN A 349 12.15 -13.30 22.20
CA GLN A 349 12.61 -13.42 23.59
C GLN A 349 13.17 -14.80 23.91
N LYS A 350 12.52 -15.86 23.41
CA LYS A 350 13.04 -17.23 23.56
C LYS A 350 14.36 -17.43 22.83
N TRP A 351 14.52 -16.84 21.65
CA TRP A 351 15.77 -16.86 20.92
C TRP A 351 16.88 -16.08 21.64
N MET A 352 16.59 -14.92 22.23
CA MET A 352 17.55 -14.19 23.07
C MET A 352 18.06 -15.06 24.24
N LYS A 353 17.14 -15.73 24.95
CA LYS A 353 17.50 -16.68 26.01
C LYS A 353 18.33 -17.86 25.48
N TYR A 354 18.02 -18.35 24.28
CA TYR A 354 18.83 -19.35 23.61
C TYR A 354 20.26 -18.87 23.38
N VAL A 355 20.46 -17.62 22.94
CA VAL A 355 21.81 -17.05 22.75
C VAL A 355 22.59 -17.02 24.06
N GLU A 356 21.96 -16.56 25.14
CA GLU A 356 22.58 -16.54 26.48
C GLU A 356 23.03 -17.94 26.90
N THR A 357 22.12 -18.92 26.83
CA THR A 357 22.42 -20.32 27.19
C THR A 357 23.51 -20.93 26.30
N PHE A 358 23.46 -20.67 24.99
CA PHE A 358 24.48 -21.15 24.05
C PHE A 358 25.86 -20.57 24.38
N ASN A 359 25.95 -19.27 24.66
CA ASN A 359 27.20 -18.59 24.99
C ASN A 359 27.79 -19.06 26.33
N GLU A 360 26.95 -19.28 27.33
CA GLU A 360 27.36 -19.87 28.62
C GLU A 360 27.94 -21.28 28.44
N GLN A 361 27.32 -22.11 27.60
CA GLN A 361 27.79 -23.47 27.33
C GLN A 361 28.99 -23.54 26.38
N ASN A 362 29.21 -22.50 25.57
CA ASN A 362 30.27 -22.46 24.57
C ASN A 362 31.09 -21.14 24.63
N PRO A 363 31.81 -20.83 25.72
CA PRO A 363 32.49 -19.54 25.88
C PRO A 363 33.48 -19.20 24.77
N ASN A 364 34.16 -20.22 24.22
CA ASN A 364 35.14 -20.07 23.14
C ASN A 364 34.51 -19.85 21.76
N ARG A 365 33.18 -19.96 21.65
CA ARG A 365 32.40 -19.74 20.42
C ARG A 365 31.22 -18.81 20.69
N ALA A 366 31.31 -17.96 21.71
CA ALA A 366 30.23 -17.05 22.05
C ALA A 366 29.92 -16.14 20.85
N GLU A 367 28.65 -16.06 20.49
CA GLU A 367 28.18 -15.21 19.39
C GLU A 367 27.51 -13.96 19.93
N TYR A 368 27.77 -12.84 19.26
CA TYR A 368 27.16 -11.57 19.58
C TYR A 368 25.80 -11.45 18.89
N TRP A 369 24.70 -11.55 19.65
CA TRP A 369 23.34 -11.61 19.10
C TRP A 369 22.97 -10.44 18.17
N PHE A 370 23.56 -9.25 18.38
CA PHE A 370 23.17 -8.07 17.63
C PHE A 370 23.63 -8.11 16.16
N THR A 371 24.74 -8.80 15.84
CA THR A 371 25.17 -8.96 14.44
C THR A 371 24.14 -9.74 13.64
N THR A 372 23.52 -10.76 14.24
CA THR A 372 22.41 -11.51 13.62
C THR A 372 21.23 -10.62 13.26
N LEU A 373 20.93 -9.62 14.09
CA LEU A 373 19.83 -8.68 13.84
C LEU A 373 20.13 -7.71 12.69
N LEU A 374 21.41 -7.40 12.46
CA LEU A 374 21.87 -6.49 11.41
C LEU A 374 22.11 -7.17 10.05
N GLU A 375 22.51 -8.44 10.02
CA GLU A 375 23.05 -9.11 8.83
C GLU A 375 22.10 -9.12 7.61
N LYS A 376 20.79 -9.03 7.87
CA LYS A 376 19.75 -9.01 6.83
C LYS A 376 18.87 -7.76 6.85
N ARG A 377 19.25 -6.71 7.57
CA ARG A 377 18.40 -5.53 7.80
C ARG A 377 19.16 -4.23 7.59
N ASP A 378 18.50 -3.27 6.94
CA ASP A 378 19.01 -1.91 6.90
C ASP A 378 18.71 -1.17 8.22
N MET A 379 19.43 -0.07 8.45
CA MET A 379 19.30 0.73 9.67
C MET A 379 17.91 1.37 9.80
N ASN A 380 17.21 1.64 8.70
CA ASN A 380 15.85 2.19 8.74
C ASN A 380 14.86 1.15 9.27
N GLN A 381 15.01 -0.12 8.89
CA GLN A 381 14.19 -1.21 9.38
C GLN A 381 14.42 -1.44 10.88
N VAL A 382 15.68 -1.46 11.32
CA VAL A 382 16.00 -1.56 12.75
C VAL A 382 15.40 -0.38 13.52
N GLY A 383 15.47 0.83 12.96
CA GLY A 383 14.78 2.01 13.50
C GLY A 383 13.27 1.79 13.67
N ARG A 384 12.56 1.33 12.62
CA ARG A 384 11.12 1.05 12.70
C ARG A 384 10.79 -0.04 13.73
N MET A 385 11.63 -1.07 13.86
CA MET A 385 11.46 -2.11 14.88
C MET A 385 11.54 -1.54 16.29
N ILE A 386 12.56 -0.71 16.55
CA ILE A 386 12.71 0.01 17.81
C ILE A 386 11.47 0.90 18.04
N ASP A 387 11.07 1.70 17.04
CA ASP A 387 9.89 2.57 17.14
C ASP A 387 8.63 1.81 17.56
N ARG A 388 8.37 0.63 16.97
CA ARG A 388 7.21 -0.20 17.31
C ARG A 388 7.33 -0.80 18.71
N ALA A 389 8.51 -1.33 19.04
CA ALA A 389 8.77 -1.93 20.35
C ALA A 389 8.60 -0.91 21.49
N LEU A 390 9.07 0.32 21.27
CA LEU A 390 8.99 1.43 22.22
C LEU A 390 7.58 1.97 22.43
N LYS A 391 6.71 1.90 21.42
CA LYS A 391 5.29 2.31 21.52
C LYS A 391 4.46 1.35 22.37
N ASN A 392 4.89 0.11 22.55
CA ASN A 392 4.19 -0.88 23.36
C ASN A 392 4.91 -1.07 24.72
N PRO A 393 4.28 -0.73 25.86
CA PRO A 393 4.90 -0.83 27.18
C PRO A 393 5.49 -2.22 27.50
N ASN A 394 4.87 -3.29 27.00
CA ASN A 394 5.32 -4.67 27.24
C ASN A 394 6.62 -5.01 26.51
N THR A 395 6.97 -4.26 25.47
CA THR A 395 8.13 -4.52 24.60
C THR A 395 9.16 -3.39 24.64
N ALA A 396 8.88 -2.31 25.38
CA ALA A 396 9.72 -1.12 25.44
C ALA A 396 11.13 -1.43 25.97
N ASN A 397 11.28 -2.33 26.94
CA ASN A 397 12.58 -2.74 27.46
C ASN A 397 13.47 -3.40 26.38
N VAL A 398 12.85 -4.19 25.50
CA VAL A 398 13.52 -4.85 24.37
C VAL A 398 13.94 -3.81 23.34
N GLY A 399 13.05 -2.85 23.05
CA GLY A 399 13.34 -1.71 22.17
C GLY A 399 14.56 -0.92 22.67
N LYS A 400 14.59 -0.56 23.95
CA LYS A 400 15.71 0.15 24.59
C LYS A 400 17.02 -0.65 24.55
N MET A 401 16.95 -1.96 24.73
CA MET A 401 18.12 -2.84 24.65
C MET A 401 18.74 -2.78 23.24
N VAL A 402 17.91 -2.92 22.20
CA VAL A 402 18.34 -2.88 20.79
C VAL A 402 18.86 -1.48 20.43
N GLU A 403 18.18 -0.42 20.87
CA GLU A 403 18.61 0.98 20.72
C GLU A 403 20.00 1.22 21.31
N LYS A 404 20.24 0.74 22.55
CA LYS A 404 21.53 0.91 23.22
C LYS A 404 22.68 0.26 22.43
N GLU A 405 22.47 -0.93 21.89
CA GLU A 405 23.47 -1.59 21.05
C GLU A 405 23.66 -0.87 19.71
N LEU A 406 22.57 -0.36 19.11
CA LEU A 406 22.64 0.46 17.90
C LEU A 406 23.49 1.72 18.11
N HIS A 407 23.31 2.42 19.24
CA HIS A 407 24.12 3.59 19.59
C HIS A 407 25.62 3.27 19.68
N LYS A 408 25.98 2.13 20.28
CA LYS A 408 27.38 1.68 20.35
C LYS A 408 27.96 1.42 18.97
N ILE A 409 27.20 0.78 18.08
CA ILE A 409 27.66 0.46 16.73
C ILE A 409 27.81 1.69 15.87
N ILE A 410 26.89 2.65 15.95
CA ILE A 410 27.02 3.92 15.21
C ILE A 410 28.23 4.70 15.75
N PHE A 411 28.45 4.70 17.06
CA PHE A 411 29.64 5.32 17.67
C PHE A 411 30.94 4.67 17.17
N ALA A 412 30.97 3.34 17.07
CA ALA A 412 32.10 2.59 16.53
C ALA A 412 32.31 2.81 15.03
N TYR A 413 31.23 2.86 14.24
CA TYR A 413 31.28 3.14 12.80
C TYR A 413 31.84 4.54 12.49
N LEU A 414 31.62 5.50 13.39
CA LEU A 414 32.22 6.82 13.31
C LEU A 414 33.68 6.86 13.80
N HIS A 415 34.26 5.71 14.17
CA HIS A 415 35.59 5.55 14.77
C HIS A 415 35.77 6.39 16.05
N LEU A 416 34.68 6.66 16.78
CA LEU A 416 34.73 7.46 18.00
C LEU A 416 35.21 6.66 19.21
N ASN A 417 35.04 5.33 19.18
CA ASN A 417 35.58 4.39 20.16
C ASN A 417 37.12 4.31 20.13
N GLU A 418 37.74 4.60 18.99
CA GLU A 418 39.19 4.58 18.78
C GLU A 418 39.85 5.93 19.09
N ALA A 419 39.06 7.01 19.16
CA ALA A 419 39.57 8.38 19.31
C ALA A 419 40.08 8.70 20.73
N GLY A 420 39.79 7.86 21.73
CA GLY A 420 40.27 8.02 23.10
C GLY A 420 39.98 9.41 23.68
N LEU A 421 41.00 10.10 24.19
CA LEU A 421 40.87 11.47 24.73
C LEU A 421 40.46 12.52 23.68
N HIS A 422 40.64 12.23 22.39
CA HIS A 422 40.30 13.13 21.28
C HIS A 422 38.85 12.96 20.77
N THR A 423 38.06 12.11 21.40
CA THR A 423 36.67 11.81 20.99
C THR A 423 35.82 13.08 20.85
N LEU A 424 35.85 13.98 21.85
CA LEU A 424 35.03 15.20 21.84
C LEU A 424 35.50 16.24 20.82
N THR A 425 36.77 16.18 20.41
CA THR A 425 37.36 17.05 19.40
C THR A 425 37.31 16.45 17.99
N ASN A 426 36.83 15.21 17.85
CA ASN A 426 36.69 14.54 16.57
C ASN A 426 35.50 15.16 15.79
N PRO A 427 35.69 15.62 14.53
CA PRO A 427 34.61 16.23 13.75
C PRO A 427 33.36 15.35 13.60
N LYS A 428 33.53 14.02 13.63
CA LYS A 428 32.43 13.04 13.55
C LYS A 428 31.59 12.94 14.83
N PHE A 429 32.09 13.45 15.97
CA PHE A 429 31.35 13.46 17.23
C PHE A 429 30.06 14.28 17.12
N LYS A 430 30.08 15.38 16.37
CA LYS A 430 28.90 16.21 16.11
C LYS A 430 27.79 15.40 15.41
N LEU A 431 28.14 14.56 14.44
CA LEU A 431 27.19 13.70 13.72
C LEU A 431 26.51 12.69 14.66
N TRP A 432 27.27 12.10 15.58
CA TRP A 432 26.71 11.19 16.58
C TRP A 432 25.75 11.92 17.53
N VAL A 433 26.13 13.12 17.98
CA VAL A 433 25.27 13.96 18.83
C VAL A 433 23.99 14.37 18.11
N GLU A 434 24.06 14.78 16.85
CA GLU A 434 22.89 15.10 16.01
C GLU A 434 21.96 13.90 15.86
N TYR A 435 22.51 12.71 15.62
CA TYR A 435 21.76 11.45 15.57
C TYR A 435 21.04 11.15 16.89
N VAL A 436 21.76 11.16 18.02
CA VAL A 436 21.18 10.89 19.34
C VAL A 436 20.12 11.94 19.70
N ASN A 437 20.35 13.22 19.37
CA ASN A 437 19.38 14.28 19.62
C ASN A 437 18.12 14.13 18.75
N ALA A 438 18.27 13.82 17.45
CA ALA A 438 17.14 13.55 16.56
C ALA A 438 16.30 12.35 17.05
N PHE A 439 16.96 11.30 17.55
CA PHE A 439 16.29 10.16 18.16
C PHE A 439 15.55 10.55 19.45
N ASN A 440 16.22 11.25 20.37
CA ASN A 440 15.62 11.69 21.63
C ASN A 440 14.45 12.67 21.44
N LEU A 441 14.49 13.51 20.39
CA LEU A 441 13.38 14.38 20.01
C LEU A 441 12.15 13.57 19.58
N LYS A 442 12.36 12.42 18.93
CA LYS A 442 11.29 11.50 18.53
C LYS A 442 10.71 10.73 19.71
N TYR A 443 11.47 10.56 20.81
CA TYR A 443 11.10 9.79 22.01
C TYR A 443 11.36 10.55 23.34
N PRO A 444 10.63 11.65 23.61
CA PRO A 444 10.91 12.54 24.75
C PRO A 444 10.78 11.86 26.13
N ASP A 445 9.88 10.88 26.28
CA ASP A 445 9.67 10.15 27.55
C ASP A 445 10.83 9.19 27.90
N GLN A 446 11.71 8.90 26.94
CA GLN A 446 12.84 8.00 27.10
C GLN A 446 14.15 8.71 27.43
N LYS A 447 14.14 10.04 27.39
CA LYS A 447 15.27 10.94 27.70
C LYS A 447 15.91 10.70 29.07
N LYS A 448 15.19 10.09 30.03
CA LYS A 448 15.59 9.97 31.44
C LYS A 448 16.66 8.91 31.75
N GLN A 449 17.15 8.10 30.79
CA GLN A 449 18.11 7.02 31.10
C GLN A 449 19.48 7.08 30.41
N LEU A 450 19.74 8.04 29.52
CA LEU A 450 21.01 8.07 28.75
C LEU A 450 22.21 8.68 29.48
N TRP A 451 22.02 9.34 30.63
CA TRP A 451 23.10 10.01 31.36
C TRP A 451 23.74 9.19 32.49
N SER A 452 23.35 7.92 32.69
CA SER A 452 24.08 7.00 33.56
C SER A 452 25.08 6.17 32.72
N MET A 453 26.04 6.82 32.08
CA MET A 453 27.33 6.18 31.89
C MET A 453 28.00 6.15 33.26
N ASP A 454 28.05 4.98 33.86
CA ASP A 454 28.74 4.70 35.11
C ASP A 454 30.12 5.36 35.09
N SER A 455 30.29 6.39 35.92
CA SER A 455 31.60 6.91 36.32
C SER A 455 32.31 5.98 37.32
N GLY A 456 31.82 4.75 37.46
CA GLY A 456 32.39 3.68 38.27
C GLY A 456 33.44 2.88 37.50
N ARG A 457 34.69 2.99 37.98
CA ARG A 457 35.83 2.12 37.65
C ARG A 457 35.40 0.69 37.34
N THR A 458 35.45 0.28 36.07
CA THR A 458 35.65 -1.13 35.73
C THR A 458 36.84 -1.18 34.80
N THR A 459 37.94 -1.73 35.30
CA THR A 459 39.14 -2.03 34.52
C THR A 459 38.77 -2.81 33.27
N MET A 460 39.02 -2.22 32.09
CA MET A 460 39.16 -2.97 30.85
C MET A 460 40.32 -3.96 31.03
N LYS A 461 40.00 -5.20 31.39
CA LYS A 461 40.84 -6.35 31.09
C LYS A 461 39.99 -7.32 30.27
N GLY A 462 40.39 -7.48 29.01
CA GLY A 462 39.98 -8.60 28.19
C GLY A 462 38.96 -8.29 27.09
N PHE A 463 39.29 -7.39 26.16
CA PHE A 463 38.77 -7.46 24.78
C PHE A 463 39.87 -7.02 23.81
N CYS A 464 40.89 -7.88 23.73
CA CYS A 464 41.84 -7.98 22.63
C CYS A 464 42.42 -9.38 22.69
N ARG A 465 41.69 -10.33 22.11
CA ARG A 465 42.21 -11.44 21.30
C ARG A 465 41.05 -12.15 20.61
#